data_AF-A0AAN3V5X9-F1
#
_entry.id   AF-A0AAN3V5X9-F1
#
_cell.length_a   1.000
_cell.length_b   1.000
_cell.length_c   1.000
_cell.angle_alpha   90.00
_cell.angle_beta   90.00
_cell.angle_gamma   90.00
#
_symmetry.space_group_name_H-M   'P 1'
#
loop_
_entity.id
_entity.type
_entity.pdbx_description
1 polymer ?
#
loop_
_entity_poly.entity_id
_entity_poly.type
_entity_poly.pdbx_seq_one_letter_code
_entity_poly.pdbx_strand_id
1 'polypeptide(L)'
;MGEGSALPVGVPVPWPSATPPAGWLKCNGAAFSSEMYPNLAKAYPTNKLPDLRGEFIRGWDDGRGIDSGRTLLSLQGDMFKSHSHYFREIWGANGPDGTGGPYIVGRI
;
A
#
# COMPACT_ATOMS: atom_id res chain seq x y z
N MET A 1 18.72 21.31 5.45
CA MET A 1 19.09 20.18 4.57
C MET A 1 20.41 19.66 5.11
N GLY A 2 20.47 18.42 5.60
CA GLY A 2 21.69 17.87 6.18
C GLY A 2 22.65 17.46 5.06
N GLU A 3 23.78 18.15 4.98
CA GLU A 3 24.95 17.84 4.17
C GLU A 3 25.27 16.32 4.22
N GLY A 4 25.08 15.59 3.12
CA GLY A 4 25.61 14.22 2.99
C GLY A 4 24.63 13.06 2.75
N SER A 5 23.32 13.28 2.58
CA SER A 5 22.47 12.21 2.04
C SER A 5 22.61 12.18 0.51
N ALA A 6 23.07 11.06 -0.06
CA ALA A 6 23.11 10.84 -1.51
C ALA A 6 21.71 10.80 -2.17
N LEU A 7 20.63 10.98 -1.39
CA LEU A 7 19.26 10.86 -1.84
C LEU A 7 18.65 12.23 -2.14
N PRO A 8 17.95 12.38 -3.28
CA PRO A 8 17.27 13.63 -3.60
C PRO A 8 16.15 13.93 -2.58
N VAL A 9 15.91 15.22 -2.33
CA VAL A 9 14.84 15.68 -1.44
C VAL A 9 13.49 15.17 -1.96
N GLY A 10 12.71 14.57 -1.07
CA GLY A 10 11.38 14.04 -1.38
C GLY A 10 11.32 12.50 -1.42
N VAL A 11 12.46 11.81 -1.46
CA VAL A 11 12.49 10.34 -1.42
C VAL A 11 12.03 9.83 -0.04
N PRO A 12 10.97 8.99 0.03
CA PRO A 12 10.62 8.30 1.25
C PRO A 12 11.65 7.20 1.52
N VAL A 13 12.24 7.20 2.71
CA VAL A 13 13.23 6.21 3.15
C VAL A 13 12.72 5.51 4.42
N PRO A 14 12.63 4.16 4.43
CA PRO A 14 12.31 3.42 5.64
C PRO A 14 13.33 3.70 6.74
N TRP A 15 12.83 3.91 7.97
CA TRP A 15 13.69 4.22 9.13
C TRP A 15 13.31 3.31 10.31
N PRO A 16 14.29 2.71 11.02
CA PRO A 16 14.02 1.70 12.04
C PRO A 16 13.54 2.26 13.39
N SER A 17 13.48 3.59 13.57
CA SER A 17 13.07 4.24 14.83
C SER A 17 11.86 5.15 14.66
N ALA A 18 11.12 5.37 15.76
CA ALA A 18 9.97 6.28 15.79
C ALA A 18 10.35 7.74 15.50
N THR A 19 11.58 8.14 15.82
CA THR A 19 12.11 9.48 15.59
C THR A 19 13.06 9.45 14.38
N PRO A 20 12.75 10.16 13.29
CA PRO A 20 13.65 10.27 12.16
C PRO A 20 14.90 11.09 12.53
N PRO A 21 16.02 10.95 11.80
CA PRO A 21 17.20 11.77 12.01
C PRO A 21 16.91 13.26 11.82
N ALA A 22 17.75 14.12 12.37
CA ALA A 22 17.65 15.56 12.15
C ALA A 22 17.64 15.90 10.64
N GLY A 23 16.74 16.80 10.24
CA GLY A 23 16.57 17.19 8.84
C GLY A 23 15.65 16.29 8.01
N TRP A 24 15.10 15.22 8.58
CA TRP A 24 14.10 14.36 7.95
C TRP A 24 12.71 14.61 8.53
N LEU A 25 11.69 14.48 7.68
CA LEU A 25 10.29 14.58 8.07
C LEU A 25 9.62 13.22 7.94
N LYS A 26 8.67 12.93 8.83
CA LYS A 26 7.90 11.67 8.82
C LYS A 26 6.80 11.75 7.76
N CYS A 27 6.67 10.73 6.91
CA CYS A 27 5.56 10.61 5.95
C CYS A 27 4.26 10.18 6.67
N ASN A 28 3.62 11.11 7.37
CA ASN A 28 2.41 10.91 8.17
C ASN A 28 1.24 11.81 7.75
N GLY A 29 1.22 12.31 6.51
CA GLY A 29 0.17 13.21 6.03
C GLY A 29 0.29 14.67 6.48
N ALA A 30 1.32 15.02 7.26
CA ALA A 30 1.49 16.37 7.77
C ALA A 30 1.74 17.40 6.66
N ALA A 31 1.20 18.60 6.86
CA ALA A 31 1.54 19.76 6.06
C ALA A 31 2.94 20.29 6.43
N PHE A 32 3.59 20.97 5.50
CA PHE A 32 4.87 21.64 5.72
C PHE A 32 4.90 23.03 5.08
N SER A 33 5.81 23.90 5.56
CA SER A 33 6.00 25.24 4.98
C SER A 33 6.86 25.16 3.72
N SER A 34 6.35 25.74 2.63
CA SER A 34 7.07 25.80 1.35
C SER A 34 8.27 26.76 1.41
N GLU A 35 8.20 27.76 2.29
CA GLU A 35 9.26 28.74 2.55
C GLU A 35 10.43 28.09 3.27
N MET A 36 10.12 27.23 4.26
CA MET A 36 11.13 26.49 5.02
C MET A 36 11.71 25.31 4.24
N TYR A 37 10.91 24.67 3.38
CA TYR A 37 11.29 23.48 2.62
C TYR A 37 11.00 23.62 1.10
N PRO A 38 11.64 24.57 0.39
CA PRO A 38 11.32 24.88 -1.01
C PRO A 38 11.60 23.73 -1.97
N ASN A 39 12.64 22.93 -1.71
CA ASN A 39 12.93 21.76 -2.54
C ASN A 39 11.93 20.61 -2.29
N LEU A 40 11.39 20.51 -1.07
CA LEU A 40 10.33 19.55 -0.77
C LEU A 40 9.00 19.97 -1.42
N ALA A 41 8.71 21.27 -1.46
CA ALA A 41 7.54 21.80 -2.17
C ALA A 41 7.58 21.51 -3.68
N LYS A 42 8.77 21.46 -4.29
CA LYS A 42 8.93 21.00 -5.68
C LYS A 42 8.58 19.52 -5.85
N ALA A 43 8.95 18.69 -4.89
CA ALA A 43 8.66 17.24 -4.92
C ALA A 43 7.19 16.92 -4.55
N TYR A 44 6.62 17.67 -3.61
CA TYR A 44 5.24 17.54 -3.13
C TYR A 44 4.51 18.90 -3.23
N PRO A 45 3.96 19.26 -4.41
CA PRO A 45 3.37 20.58 -4.66
C PRO A 45 2.14 20.93 -3.83
N THR A 46 1.52 19.95 -3.19
CA THR A 46 0.38 20.15 -2.27
C THR A 46 0.80 20.62 -0.89
N ASN A 47 2.12 20.78 -0.65
CA ASN A 47 2.70 21.12 0.65
C ASN A 47 2.28 20.16 1.78
N LYS A 48 1.99 18.91 1.41
CA LYS A 48 1.68 17.81 2.33
C LYS A 48 2.53 16.60 1.99
N LEU A 49 3.06 15.97 3.02
CA LEU A 49 3.71 14.67 2.89
C LEU A 49 2.66 13.59 2.63
N PRO A 50 3.00 12.50 1.92
CA PRO A 50 2.14 11.32 1.90
C PRO A 50 1.99 10.75 3.31
N ASP A 51 0.86 10.11 3.58
CA ASP A 51 0.71 9.28 4.77
C ASP A 51 1.00 7.83 4.37
N LEU A 52 2.16 7.32 4.80
CA LEU A 52 2.61 5.97 4.44
C LEU A 52 2.50 4.98 5.60
N ARG A 53 1.80 5.36 6.68
CA ARG A 53 1.62 4.50 7.85
C ARG A 53 0.69 3.34 7.49
N GLY A 54 1.21 2.13 7.46
CA GLY A 54 0.46 0.93 7.08
C GLY A 54 0.36 0.69 5.57
N GLU A 55 1.00 1.54 4.76
CA GLU A 55 0.95 1.45 3.30
C GLU A 55 2.18 0.77 2.72
N PHE A 56 2.01 0.15 1.54
CA PHE A 56 3.12 -0.34 0.73
C PHE A 56 3.34 0.58 -0.48
N ILE A 57 4.60 0.91 -0.74
CA ILE A 57 4.96 1.67 -1.95
C ILE A 57 4.92 0.72 -3.15
N ARG A 58 4.12 1.10 -4.16
CA ARG A 58 4.04 0.44 -5.46
C ARG A 58 4.56 1.39 -6.53
N GLY A 59 5.37 0.86 -7.45
CA GLY A 59 5.86 1.61 -8.60
C GLY A 59 4.72 2.15 -9.46
N TRP A 60 4.90 3.34 -10.04
CA TRP A 60 3.98 3.87 -11.03
C TRP A 60 4.19 3.14 -12.36
N ASP A 61 3.10 2.80 -13.04
CA ASP A 61 3.13 2.00 -14.26
C ASP A 61 3.77 2.74 -15.45
N ASP A 62 3.61 4.07 -15.51
CA ASP A 62 4.14 4.96 -16.55
C ASP A 62 3.98 4.40 -17.99
N GLY A 63 2.81 3.83 -18.27
CA GLY A 63 2.48 3.30 -19.60
C GLY A 63 3.02 1.91 -19.93
N ARG A 64 3.60 1.18 -18.97
CA ARG A 64 4.01 -0.22 -19.16
C ARG A 64 2.82 -1.15 -19.40
N GLY A 65 1.63 -0.79 -18.92
CA GLY A 65 0.37 -1.51 -19.13
C GLY A 65 0.06 -2.57 -18.08
N ILE A 66 0.87 -2.72 -17.02
CA ILE A 66 0.67 -3.74 -15.98
C ILE A 66 -0.29 -3.26 -14.90
N ASP A 67 -0.19 -2.00 -14.50
CA ASP A 67 -1.04 -1.34 -13.50
C ASP A 67 -1.69 -0.09 -14.12
N SER A 68 -2.37 -0.32 -15.25
CA SER A 68 -3.00 0.72 -16.07
C SER A 68 -4.06 1.49 -15.29
N GLY A 69 -4.09 2.81 -15.46
CA GLY A 69 -5.09 3.68 -14.84
C GLY A 69 -4.76 4.18 -13.44
N ARG A 70 -3.65 3.74 -12.83
CA ARG A 70 -3.17 4.34 -11.58
C ARG A 70 -2.45 5.66 -11.81
N THR A 71 -2.64 6.59 -10.88
CA THR A 71 -1.96 7.88 -10.85
C THR A 71 -0.88 7.90 -9.76
N LEU A 72 0.10 8.80 -9.88
CA LEU A 72 1.09 9.02 -8.83
C LEU A 72 0.39 9.34 -7.50
N LEU A 73 0.91 8.75 -6.41
CA LEU A 73 0.44 8.93 -5.03
C LEU A 73 -1.02 8.47 -4.76
N SER A 74 -1.67 7.74 -5.66
CA SER A 74 -3.00 7.16 -5.37
C SER A 74 -2.92 5.98 -4.40
N LEU A 75 -3.86 5.92 -3.45
CA LEU A 75 -4.06 4.77 -2.57
C LEU A 75 -4.70 3.60 -3.33
N GLN A 76 -4.40 2.39 -2.88
CA GLN A 76 -5.02 1.17 -3.36
C GLN A 76 -5.26 0.25 -2.15
N GLY A 77 -6.50 -0.21 -1.97
CA GLY A 77 -6.82 -1.21 -0.96
C GLY A 77 -6.22 -2.58 -1.27
N ASP A 78 -6.32 -3.51 -0.34
CA ASP A 78 -5.98 -4.91 -0.60
C ASP A 78 -6.89 -5.49 -1.70
N MET A 79 -6.36 -6.50 -2.41
CA MET A 79 -7.14 -7.19 -3.43
C MET A 79 -6.71 -8.64 -3.50
N PHE A 80 -7.68 -9.55 -3.36
CA PHE A 80 -7.51 -10.97 -3.66
C PHE A 80 -8.12 -11.27 -5.02
N LYS A 81 -7.34 -11.94 -5.89
CA LYS A 81 -7.88 -12.42 -7.16
C LYS A 81 -8.98 -13.44 -6.89
N SER A 82 -10.06 -13.34 -7.66
CA SER A 82 -11.09 -14.37 -7.70
C SER A 82 -10.46 -15.72 -8.06
N HIS A 83 -10.79 -16.74 -7.28
CA HIS A 83 -10.35 -18.12 -7.49
C HIS A 83 -11.39 -19.09 -6.93
N SER A 84 -11.34 -20.34 -7.39
CA SER A 84 -12.23 -21.42 -6.97
C SER A 84 -11.44 -22.59 -6.43
N HIS A 85 -12.00 -23.28 -5.43
CA HIS A 85 -11.48 -24.56 -4.94
C HIS A 85 -12.36 -25.69 -5.46
N TYR A 86 -11.72 -26.77 -5.92
CA TYR A 86 -12.41 -28.03 -6.23
C TYR A 86 -12.03 -29.06 -5.17
N PHE A 87 -13.04 -29.56 -4.47
CA PHE A 87 -12.86 -30.64 -3.49
C PHE A 87 -13.25 -31.96 -4.16
N ARG A 88 -12.28 -32.89 -4.27
CA ARG A 88 -12.48 -34.20 -4.91
C ARG A 88 -13.29 -35.17 -4.04
N GLU A 89 -13.09 -35.10 -2.73
CA GLU A 89 -13.84 -35.86 -1.72
C GLU A 89 -14.01 -34.96 -0.49
N ILE A 90 -15.25 -34.79 -0.03
CA ILE A 90 -15.58 -34.10 1.22
C ILE A 90 -15.87 -35.19 2.26
N TRP A 91 -14.92 -35.44 3.16
CA TRP A 91 -15.13 -36.32 4.31
C TRP A 91 -15.75 -35.50 5.45
N GLY A 92 -17.08 -35.34 5.43
CA GLY A 92 -17.83 -34.61 6.45
C GLY A 92 -18.77 -35.52 7.24
N ALA A 93 -18.72 -35.46 8.57
CA ALA A 93 -19.76 -36.03 9.43
C ALA A 93 -21.11 -35.34 9.16
N ASN A 94 -22.21 -36.11 9.18
CA ASN A 94 -23.56 -35.61 8.96
C ASN A 94 -23.92 -34.52 9.99
N GLY A 95 -24.08 -33.28 9.54
CA GLY A 95 -24.55 -32.16 10.36
C GLY A 95 -24.68 -30.86 9.56
N PRO A 96 -25.54 -29.92 9.97
CA PRO A 96 -25.57 -28.59 9.38
C PRO A 96 -24.22 -27.91 9.60
N ASP A 97 -23.60 -27.38 8.56
CA ASP A 97 -22.53 -26.41 8.77
C ASP A 97 -23.12 -25.07 9.23
N GLY A 98 -22.31 -24.27 9.91
CA GLY A 98 -22.73 -22.96 10.43
C GLY A 98 -23.01 -21.91 9.35
N THR A 99 -23.01 -22.27 8.06
CA THR A 99 -23.16 -21.35 6.93
C THR A 99 -24.44 -21.56 6.12
N GLY A 100 -25.22 -22.62 6.40
CA GLY A 100 -26.59 -22.76 5.90
C GLY A 100 -26.71 -22.98 4.38
N GLY A 101 -25.65 -23.43 3.70
CA GLY A 101 -25.68 -23.74 2.27
C GLY A 101 -25.97 -25.21 1.99
N PRO A 102 -26.90 -25.57 1.07
CA PRO A 102 -27.11 -26.96 0.67
C PRO A 102 -26.06 -27.41 -0.36
N TYR A 103 -25.53 -28.64 -0.22
CA TYR A 103 -24.78 -29.32 -1.28
C TYR A 103 -25.35 -30.71 -1.57
N ILE A 104 -25.23 -31.16 -2.84
CA ILE A 104 -25.74 -32.44 -3.34
C ILE A 104 -24.71 -33.55 -3.07
N VAL A 105 -25.15 -34.72 -2.59
CA VAL A 105 -24.34 -35.94 -2.47
C VAL A 105 -24.91 -37.04 -3.37
N GLY A 106 -24.12 -37.48 -4.35
CA GLY A 106 -24.43 -38.58 -5.27
C GLY A 106 -23.71 -39.88 -4.90
N ARG A 107 -24.34 -41.01 -5.24
CA ARG A 107 -23.95 -42.39 -4.89
C ARG A 107 -22.94 -42.98 -5.90
N ILE A 108 -21.93 -43.70 -5.41
CA ILE A 108 -21.47 -44.96 -6.03
C ILE A 108 -21.31 -45.97 -4.89
#